data_AF-A0A2S7B336-F1
#
_entry.id   AF-A0A2S7B336-F1
#
_cell.length_a   1.000
_cell.length_b   1.000
_cell.length_c   1.000
_cell.angle_alpha   90.00
_cell.angle_beta   90.00
_cell.angle_gamma   90.00
#
_symmetry.space_group_name_H-M   'P 1'
#
loop_
_entity.id
_entity.type
_entity.pdbx_description
1 polymer ?
#
loop_
_entity_poly.entity_id
_entity_poly.type
_entity_poly.pdbx_seq_one_letter_code
_entity_poly.pdbx_strand_id
1 'polypeptide(L)'
;SAPARRALVCEWIGRGASERRALAAIGMSASALRYCPRQDRNGELRERILALAHRHRRYGVGMIYLKLRQEGRLVNYKRVERLYREQQLQVRRRKRKKVPVGERQPLLR
;
A
#
# COMPACT_ATOMS: atom_id res chain seq x y z
N SER A 1 -14.72 -1.08 -14.95
CA SER A 1 -14.50 -1.13 -13.48
C SER A 1 -15.72 -0.56 -12.75
N ALA A 2 -15.91 -0.85 -11.46
CA ALA A 2 -17.03 -0.30 -10.67
C ALA A 2 -17.19 1.24 -10.77
N PRO A 3 -16.13 2.07 -10.69
CA PRO A 3 -16.28 3.52 -10.89
C PRO A 3 -16.75 3.91 -12.29
N ALA A 4 -16.30 3.22 -13.35
CA ALA A 4 -16.74 3.50 -14.72
C ALA A 4 -18.25 3.22 -14.90
N ARG A 5 -18.76 2.12 -14.33
CA ARG A 5 -20.19 1.81 -14.36
C ARG A 5 -21.02 2.84 -13.57
N ARG A 6 -20.51 3.35 -12.44
CA ARG A 6 -21.18 4.45 -11.70
C ARG A 6 -21.28 5.72 -12.53
N ALA A 7 -20.20 6.10 -13.22
CA ALA A 7 -20.21 7.28 -14.09
C ALA A 7 -21.27 7.18 -15.18
N LEU A 8 -21.39 6.01 -15.85
CA LEU A 8 -22.42 5.75 -16.85
C LEU A 8 -23.84 5.84 -16.27
N VAL A 9 -24.07 5.29 -15.07
CA VAL A 9 -25.38 5.39 -14.40
C VAL A 9 -25.73 6.84 -14.10
N CYS A 10 -24.79 7.62 -13.55
CA CYS A 10 -24.99 9.05 -13.29
C CYS A 10 -25.27 9.85 -14.57
N GLU A 11 -24.57 9.54 -15.65
CA GLU A 11 -24.78 10.18 -16.95
C GLU A 11 -26.17 9.89 -17.51
N TRP A 12 -26.63 8.64 -17.45
CA TRP A 12 -27.96 8.25 -17.91
C TRP A 12 -29.07 8.91 -17.08
N ILE A 13 -28.87 9.00 -15.76
CA ILE A 13 -29.79 9.72 -14.87
C ILE A 13 -29.82 11.21 -15.22
N GLY A 14 -28.67 11.83 -15.48
CA GLY A 14 -28.56 13.23 -15.92
C GLY A 14 -29.24 13.50 -17.27
N ARG A 15 -29.34 12.48 -18.14
CA ARG A 15 -30.09 12.53 -19.41
C ARG A 15 -31.59 12.22 -19.26
N GLY A 16 -32.10 12.06 -18.04
CA GLY A 16 -33.54 11.88 -17.75
C GLY A 16 -33.98 10.43 -17.53
N ALA A 17 -33.06 9.47 -17.47
CA ALA A 17 -33.42 8.09 -17.13
C ALA A 17 -33.70 7.93 -15.63
N SER A 18 -34.72 7.15 -15.27
CA SER A 18 -34.92 6.76 -13.86
C SER A 18 -33.75 5.90 -13.36
N GLU A 19 -33.36 6.06 -12.09
CA GLU A 19 -32.29 5.27 -11.44
C GLU A 19 -32.45 3.76 -11.69
N ARG A 20 -33.66 3.21 -11.57
CA ARG A 20 -33.95 1.78 -11.81
C ARG A 20 -33.64 1.34 -13.24
N ARG A 21 -34.03 2.12 -14.25
CA ARG A 21 -33.74 1.82 -15.67
C ARG A 21 -32.25 1.91 -15.99
N ALA A 22 -31.57 2.93 -15.48
CA ALA A 22 -30.14 3.09 -15.67
C ALA A 22 -29.34 1.93 -15.04
N LEU A 23 -29.69 1.54 -13.80
CA LEU A 23 -29.07 0.41 -13.10
C LEU A 23 -29.33 -0.93 -13.80
N ALA A 24 -30.55 -1.17 -14.29
CA ALA A 24 -30.90 -2.38 -15.03
C ALA A 24 -30.13 -2.48 -16.36
N ALA A 25 -30.05 -1.39 -17.12
CA ALA A 25 -29.34 -1.35 -18.39
C ALA A 25 -27.82 -1.57 -18.24
N ILE A 26 -27.22 -1.04 -17.16
CA ILE A 26 -25.77 -1.11 -16.92
C ILE A 26 -25.36 -2.35 -16.12
N GLY A 27 -26.32 -3.07 -15.52
CA GLY A 27 -26.08 -4.25 -14.70
C GLY A 27 -25.33 -3.91 -13.40
N MET A 28 -25.79 -2.89 -12.68
CA MET A 28 -25.23 -2.45 -11.40
C MET A 28 -26.31 -2.47 -10.31
N SER A 29 -25.95 -2.89 -9.09
CA SER A 29 -26.87 -2.79 -7.95
C SER A 29 -26.97 -1.36 -7.42
N ALA A 30 -28.12 -1.01 -6.84
CA ALA A 30 -28.28 0.29 -6.18
C ALA A 30 -27.30 0.49 -5.01
N SER A 31 -26.97 -0.59 -4.28
CA SER A 31 -25.97 -0.56 -3.22
C SER A 31 -24.57 -0.22 -3.75
N ALA A 32 -24.22 -0.73 -4.93
CA ALA A 32 -22.95 -0.43 -5.57
C ALA A 32 -22.90 1.01 -6.08
N LEU A 33 -24.01 1.62 -6.49
CA LEU A 33 -24.08 3.05 -6.83
C LEU A 33 -23.87 3.93 -5.59
N ARG A 34 -24.55 3.59 -4.48
CA ARG A 34 -24.56 4.37 -3.23
C ARG A 34 -23.32 4.17 -2.35
N TYR A 35 -22.49 3.18 -2.66
CA TYR A 35 -21.32 2.88 -1.85
C TYR A 35 -20.28 4.01 -1.92
N CYS A 36 -20.10 4.69 -0.78
CA CYS A 36 -19.00 5.62 -0.55
C CYS A 36 -17.86 4.87 0.15
N PRO A 37 -16.64 4.83 -0.45
CA PRO A 37 -15.48 4.26 0.22
C PRO A 37 -15.19 5.04 1.50
N ARG A 38 -14.82 4.34 2.57
CA ARG A 38 -14.44 4.97 3.84
C ARG A 38 -13.14 5.76 3.64
N GLN A 39 -13.08 6.95 4.22
CA GLN A 39 -11.87 7.78 4.21
C GLN A 39 -10.69 7.02 4.83
N ASP A 40 -9.54 7.11 4.18
CA ASP A 40 -8.33 6.45 4.64
C ASP A 40 -7.74 7.20 5.85
N ARG A 41 -7.95 6.66 7.04
CA ARG A 41 -7.36 7.19 8.30
C ARG A 41 -5.85 6.91 8.44
N ASN A 42 -5.20 6.41 7.40
CA ASN A 42 -3.77 6.08 7.42
C ASN A 42 -2.87 7.18 6.83
N GLY A 43 -3.42 8.29 6.33
CA GLY A 43 -2.65 9.39 5.72
C GLY A 43 -1.50 9.87 6.60
N GLU A 44 -1.81 10.39 7.80
CA GLU A 44 -0.81 10.88 8.75
C GLU A 44 0.24 9.82 9.12
N LEU A 45 -0.20 8.57 9.31
CA LEU A 45 0.70 7.48 9.67
C LEU A 45 1.64 7.12 8.52
N ARG A 46 1.17 7.16 7.26
CA ARG A 46 2.02 6.97 6.08
C ARG A 46 3.07 8.06 5.97
N GLU A 47 2.67 9.31 6.11
CA GLU A 47 3.59 10.45 6.05
C GLU A 47 4.68 10.32 7.12
N ARG A 48 4.30 9.91 8.33
CA ARG A 48 5.27 9.72 9.41
C ARG A 48 6.22 8.55 9.13
N ILE A 49 5.71 7.43 8.64
CA ILE A 49 6.51 6.27 8.23
C ILE A 49 7.50 6.68 7.12
N LEU A 50 7.05 7.42 6.12
CA LEU A 50 7.88 7.94 5.03
C LEU A 50 8.98 8.85 5.57
N ALA A 51 8.63 9.82 6.43
CA ALA A 51 9.60 10.72 7.03
C ALA A 51 10.70 9.97 7.80
N LEU A 52 10.32 8.96 8.59
CA LEU A 52 11.27 8.12 9.33
C LEU A 52 12.13 7.25 8.40
N ALA A 53 11.54 6.68 7.34
CA ALA A 53 12.26 5.87 6.37
C ALA A 53 13.25 6.69 5.53
N HIS A 54 12.88 7.93 5.16
CA HIS A 54 13.78 8.85 4.47
C HIS A 54 14.93 9.31 5.38
N ARG A 55 14.65 9.62 6.65
CA ARG A 55 15.67 9.96 7.64
C ARG A 55 16.61 8.80 7.91
N HIS A 56 16.10 7.56 7.95
CA HIS A 56 16.85 6.37 8.28
C HIS A 56 16.75 5.28 7.20
N ARG A 57 17.43 5.47 6.06
CA ARG A 57 17.36 4.54 4.89
C ARG A 57 17.73 3.08 5.16
N ARG A 58 18.44 2.78 6.26
CA ARG A 58 18.82 1.40 6.64
C ARG A 58 17.78 0.70 7.51
N TYR A 59 16.80 1.44 8.03
CA TYR A 59 15.81 0.89 8.95
C TYR A 59 14.78 0.07 8.17
N GLY A 60 14.55 -1.15 8.64
CA GLY A 60 13.40 -1.95 8.22
C GLY A 60 12.17 -1.66 9.06
N VAL A 61 11.08 -2.38 8.78
CA VAL A 61 9.79 -2.22 9.46
C VAL A 61 9.87 -2.27 10.99
N GLY A 62 10.68 -3.18 11.56
CA GLY A 62 10.83 -3.29 13.01
C GLY A 62 11.43 -2.05 13.66
N MET A 63 12.43 -1.44 13.02
CA MET A 63 13.04 -0.22 13.54
C MET A 63 12.13 1.00 13.41
N ILE A 64 11.38 1.10 12.30
CA ILE A 64 10.38 2.15 12.13
C ILE A 64 9.26 2.00 13.17
N TYR A 65 8.79 0.78 13.41
CA TYR A 65 7.80 0.49 14.46
C TYR A 65 8.28 0.91 15.85
N LEU A 66 9.53 0.59 16.21
CA LEU A 66 10.13 1.00 17.48
C LEU A 66 10.23 2.53 17.59
N LYS A 67 10.61 3.22 16.50
CA LYS A 67 10.64 4.70 16.47
C LYS A 67 9.26 5.32 16.66
N LEU A 68 8.23 4.76 16.01
CA LEU A 68 6.85 5.22 16.22
C LEU A 68 6.39 5.03 17.67
N ARG A 69 6.79 3.93 18.32
CA ARG A 69 6.54 3.71 19.75
C ARG A 69 7.27 4.72 20.64
N GLN A 70 8.52 5.05 20.33
CA GLN A 70 9.29 6.09 21.04
C GLN A 70 8.65 7.48 20.91
N GLU A 71 7.98 7.76 19.79
CA GLU A 71 7.18 8.98 19.58
C GLU A 71 5.81 8.94 20.29
N GLY A 72 5.52 7.90 21.08
CA GLY A 72 4.25 7.75 21.80
C GLY A 72 3.08 7.24 20.94
N ARG A 73 3.31 6.87 19.67
CA ARG A 73 2.25 6.36 18.80
C ARG A 73 2.00 4.87 19.06
N LEU A 74 0.87 4.56 19.67
CA LEU A 74 0.40 3.19 19.90
C LEU A 74 -0.20 2.59 18.63
N VAL A 75 0.65 2.17 17.70
CA VAL A 75 0.24 1.51 16.46
C VAL A 75 0.49 0.01 16.56
N ASN A 76 -0.30 -0.82 15.87
CA ASN A 76 -0.03 -2.25 15.74
C ASN A 76 1.10 -2.48 14.71
N TYR A 77 2.04 -3.36 15.03
CA TYR A 77 3.12 -3.78 14.13
C TYR A 77 2.61 -4.19 12.73
N LYS A 78 1.57 -5.02 12.64
CA LYS A 78 1.00 -5.49 11.36
C LYS A 78 0.50 -4.34 10.50
N ARG A 79 -0.04 -3.29 11.12
CA ARG A 79 -0.52 -2.09 10.43
C ARG A 79 0.65 -1.31 9.84
N VAL A 80 1.74 -1.15 10.59
CA VAL A 80 2.96 -0.50 10.11
C VAL A 80 3.58 -1.30 8.96
N GLU A 81 3.67 -2.62 9.09
CA GLU A 81 4.20 -3.50 8.05
C GLU A 81 3.43 -3.40 6.74
N ARG A 82 2.09 -3.43 6.80
CA ARG A 82 1.25 -3.28 5.62
C ARG A 82 1.52 -1.95 4.91
N LEU A 83 1.47 -0.84 5.65
CA LEU A 83 1.71 0.50 5.11
C LEU A 83 3.13 0.64 4.54
N TYR A 84 4.13 0.08 5.22
CA TYR A 84 5.52 0.09 4.77
C TYR A 84 5.71 -0.65 3.44
N ARG A 85 5.02 -1.79 3.25
CA ARG A 85 5.03 -2.55 2.00
C ARG A 85 4.29 -1.82 0.88
N GLU A 86 3.13 -1.22 1.18
CA GLU A 86 2.36 -0.41 0.22
C GLU A 86 3.19 0.79 -0.30
N GLN A 87 4.02 1.38 0.55
CA GLN A 87 4.95 2.47 0.18
C GLN A 87 6.27 1.99 -0.44
N GLN A 88 6.43 0.68 -0.69
CA GLN A 88 7.63 0.08 -1.31
C GLN A 88 8.96 0.42 -0.62
N LEU A 89 8.94 0.65 0.70
CA LEU A 89 10.11 1.10 1.47
C LEU A 89 11.10 -0.02 1.81
N GLN A 90 10.96 -1.21 1.22
CA GLN A 90 11.79 -2.36 1.59
C GLN A 90 13.28 -2.09 1.33
N VAL A 91 14.10 -2.29 2.37
CA VAL A 91 15.55 -2.14 2.28
C VAL A 91 16.08 -3.21 1.32
N ARG A 92 16.54 -2.77 0.14
CA ARG A 92 17.08 -3.67 -0.88
C ARG A 92 18.40 -4.27 -0.39
N ARG A 93 18.43 -5.60 -0.27
CA ARG A 93 19.67 -6.33 0.00
C ARG A 93 20.49 -6.40 -1.29
N ARG A 94 21.78 -6.07 -1.21
CA ARG A 94 22.70 -6.31 -2.33
C ARG A 94 22.84 -7.82 -2.54
N LYS A 95 22.68 -8.27 -3.79
CA LYS A 95 22.96 -9.66 -4.16
C LYS A 95 24.46 -9.89 -4.04
N ARG A 96 24.87 -10.89 -3.25
CA ARG A 96 26.29 -11.26 -3.11
C ARG A 96 26.80 -11.76 -4.46
N LYS A 97 27.95 -11.26 -4.91
CA LYS A 97 28.65 -11.78 -6.10
C LYS A 97 29.02 -13.24 -5.82
N LYS A 98 28.62 -14.16 -6.70
CA LYS A 98 29.12 -15.54 -6.64
C LYS A 98 30.59 -15.48 -7.05
N VAL A 99 31.48 -15.83 -6.12
CA VAL A 99 32.89 -16.06 -6.42
C VAL A 99 32.98 -17.49 -6.94
N PRO A 100 33.53 -17.73 -8.14
CA PRO A 100 33.82 -19.09 -8.61
C PRO A 100 34.67 -19.81 -7.56
N VAL A 101 34.41 -21.09 -7.33
CA VAL A 101 35.28 -21.90 -6.47
C VAL A 101 36.62 -22.00 -7.19
N GLY A 102 37.63 -21.28 -6.71
CA GLY A 102 39.00 -21.43 -7.18
C GLY A 102 39.59 -22.76 -6.69
N GLU A 103 40.63 -23.25 -7.36
CA GLU A 103 41.42 -24.38 -6.87
C GLU A 103 41.92 -24.07 -5.45
N ARG A 104 41.67 -25.00 -4.52
CA ARG A 104 42.13 -24.87 -3.14
C ARG A 104 43.64 -25.08 -3.14
N GLN A 105 44.41 -24.00 -3.03
CA GLN A 105 45.86 -24.10 -2.86
C GLN A 105 46.15 -24.61 -1.44
N PRO A 106 47.05 -25.61 -1.28
CA PRO A 106 47.47 -26.05 0.03
C PRO A 106 48.18 -24.90 0.74
N LEU A 107 47.89 -24.74 2.04
CA LEU A 107 48.66 -23.84 2.90
C LEU A 107 50.05 -24.46 3.04
N LEU A 108 51.01 -23.96 2.25
CA LEU A 108 52.41 -24.29 2.42
C LEU A 108 52.81 -23.82 3.83
N ARG A 109 53.22 -24.78 4.66
CA ARG A 109 53.80 -24.55 6.00
C ARG A 109 55.30 -24.38 5.88
#